data_AF-A0A2E6MQF5-F1
#
_entry.id   AF-A0A2E6MQF5-F1
#
_cell.length_a   1.000
_cell.length_b   1.000
_cell.length_c   1.000
_cell.angle_alpha   90.00
_cell.angle_beta   90.00
_cell.angle_gamma   90.00
#
_symmetry.space_group_name_H-M   'P 1'
#
loop_
_entity.id
_entity.type
_entity.pdbx_description
1 polymer ?
#
loop_
_entity_poly.entity_id
_entity_poly.type
_entity_poly.pdbx_seq_one_letter_code
_entity_poly.pdbx_strand_id
1 'polypeptide(L)'
;MNKVSIFSTFLLPFSFIGLLHNPITFGCLILIAVTLIFFESREELKSFFLILNNRSLVFSFFTLCVLMIISSLYSVDIQRSLLVIIYLVSFIFLSFIIYKFLTFNFDRVEFISKKFLYTVFFIIIFIFFYNIFNTKINENDYGFINYSISEVRRFKGVVNIYALLVCLLPLFEIQIRKIPYLSILSFLLLIPVILISNSNSSFLGILIGLICVCAHMLLKKISNKKKYFIAPFFVFIVFLFLILKFIDFLPKLNDGQDINKTVFVINPKIIDI
;
A
#
# COMPACT_ATOMS: atom_id res chain seq x y z
N MET A 1 31.31 16.33 1.88
CA MET A 1 30.52 15.28 2.59
C MET A 1 29.16 15.88 2.91
N ASN A 2 28.13 15.58 2.12
CA ASN A 2 26.76 15.99 2.47
C ASN A 2 26.37 15.20 3.71
N LYS A 3 26.29 15.86 4.87
CA LYS A 3 25.72 15.26 6.08
C LYS A 3 24.34 14.72 5.68
N VAL A 4 24.20 13.40 5.69
CA VAL A 4 22.89 12.75 5.58
C VAL A 4 22.05 13.39 6.68
N SER A 5 20.93 14.00 6.33
CA SER A 5 19.99 14.46 7.34
C SER A 5 19.50 13.23 8.07
N ILE A 6 19.98 13.05 9.29
CA ILE A 6 19.62 11.93 10.14
C ILE A 6 18.12 12.02 10.48
N PHE A 7 17.56 13.23 10.57
CA PHE A 7 16.22 13.43 11.07
C PHE A 7 15.16 13.11 10.02
N SER A 8 15.26 13.65 8.80
CA SER A 8 14.28 13.39 7.74
C SER A 8 14.31 11.93 7.25
N THR A 9 15.52 11.38 7.11
CA THR A 9 15.74 9.99 6.70
C THR A 9 15.31 8.98 7.77
N PHE A 10 15.25 9.38 9.04
CA PHE A 10 14.70 8.57 10.12
C PHE A 10 13.18 8.68 10.23
N LEU A 11 12.63 9.91 10.12
CA LEU A 11 11.21 10.17 10.32
C LEU A 11 10.34 9.49 9.26
N LEU A 12 10.82 9.40 8.02
CA LEU A 12 10.06 8.82 6.91
C LEU A 12 9.73 7.34 7.14
N PRO A 13 10.69 6.44 7.44
CA PRO A 13 10.40 5.09 7.93
C PRO A 13 9.54 5.05 9.19
N PHE A 14 9.86 5.89 10.18
CA PHE A 14 9.18 5.89 11.48
C PHE A 14 7.70 6.28 11.39
N SER A 15 7.32 7.06 10.37
CA SER A 15 5.92 7.44 10.13
C SER A 15 4.98 6.24 10.07
N PHE A 16 5.44 5.10 9.55
CA PHE A 16 4.66 3.86 9.44
C PHE A 16 4.24 3.26 10.79
N ILE A 17 4.93 3.59 11.89
CA ILE A 17 4.47 3.23 13.25
C ILE A 17 3.21 4.03 13.61
N GLY A 18 3.11 5.28 13.17
CA GLY A 18 1.93 6.11 13.39
C GLY A 18 0.65 5.50 12.83
N LEU A 19 0.76 4.61 11.85
CA LEU A 19 -0.37 3.88 11.25
C LEU A 19 -0.97 2.83 12.21
N LEU A 20 -0.22 2.38 13.23
CA LEU A 20 -0.75 1.57 14.34
C LEU A 20 -1.65 2.37 15.28
N HIS A 21 -1.43 3.69 15.39
CA HIS A 21 -2.23 4.56 16.26
C HIS A 21 -3.45 5.09 15.51
N ASN A 22 -3.24 5.82 14.42
CA ASN A 22 -4.30 6.38 13.58
C ASN A 22 -3.75 6.79 12.18
N PRO A 23 -4.50 6.65 11.09
CA PRO A 23 -4.15 7.23 9.78
C PRO A 23 -3.74 8.71 9.82
N ILE A 24 -4.35 9.53 10.69
CA ILE A 24 -4.01 10.95 10.84
C ILE A 24 -2.58 11.12 11.36
N THR A 25 -2.18 10.34 12.37
CA THR A 25 -0.81 10.42 12.93
C THR A 25 0.24 10.00 11.90
N PHE A 26 -0.07 9.01 11.06
CA PHE A 26 0.77 8.67 9.90
C PHE A 26 0.91 9.85 8.93
N GLY A 27 -0.21 10.48 8.56
CA GLY A 27 -0.22 11.64 7.67
C GLY A 27 0.59 12.82 8.19
N CYS A 28 0.44 13.17 9.46
CA CYS A 28 1.22 14.24 10.10
C CYS A 28 2.72 13.93 10.09
N LEU A 29 3.13 12.70 10.44
CA LEU A 29 4.54 12.32 10.44
C LEU A 29 5.15 12.34 9.03
N ILE A 30 4.42 11.89 8.02
CA ILE A 30 4.86 12.01 6.62
C ILE A 30 5.00 13.47 6.21
N LEU A 31 4.03 14.32 6.55
CA LEU A 31 4.07 15.73 6.18
C LEU A 31 5.28 16.43 6.83
N ILE A 32 5.58 16.13 8.09
CA ILE A 32 6.79 16.62 8.76
C ILE A 32 8.05 16.07 8.07
N ALA A 33 8.08 14.77 7.72
CA ALA A 33 9.24 14.19 7.03
C ALA A 33 9.49 14.85 5.67
N VAL A 34 8.44 15.07 4.87
CA VAL A 34 8.56 15.65 3.53
C VAL A 34 8.90 17.14 3.59
N THR A 35 8.35 17.89 4.55
CA THR A 35 8.73 19.30 4.72
C THR A 35 10.22 19.43 5.08
N LEU A 36 10.74 18.57 5.95
CA LEU A 36 12.18 18.51 6.25
C LEU A 36 13.02 18.16 5.01
N ILE A 37 12.61 17.14 4.26
CA ILE A 37 13.25 16.77 2.98
C ILE A 37 13.30 17.98 2.05
N PHE A 38 12.20 18.71 1.92
CA PHE A 38 12.11 19.89 1.06
C PHE A 38 13.09 20.99 1.47
N PHE A 39 13.22 21.26 2.78
CA PHE A 39 14.18 22.26 3.27
C PHE A 39 15.63 21.84 3.07
N GLU A 40 15.96 20.57 3.31
CA GLU A 40 17.31 20.03 3.22
C GLU A 40 17.81 19.90 1.79
N SER A 41 16.93 19.46 0.89
CA SER A 41 17.24 19.26 -0.51
C SER A 41 16.82 20.44 -1.38
N ARG A 42 16.52 21.61 -0.80
CA ARG A 42 16.03 22.78 -1.55
C ARG A 42 16.89 23.16 -2.76
N GLU A 43 18.21 23.04 -2.65
CA GLU A 43 19.14 23.38 -3.74
C GLU A 43 19.18 22.28 -4.81
N GLU A 44 19.17 21.02 -4.40
CA GLU A 44 19.04 19.85 -5.27
C GLU A 44 17.68 19.87 -6.01
N LEU A 45 16.62 20.29 -5.31
CA LEU A 45 15.27 20.50 -5.82
C LEU A 45 15.13 21.78 -6.66
N LYS A 46 16.07 22.72 -6.69
CA LYS A 46 16.00 23.80 -7.70
C LYS A 46 16.06 23.24 -9.13
N SER A 47 16.76 22.10 -9.31
CA SER A 47 16.77 21.37 -10.58
C SER A 47 15.39 20.80 -10.98
N PHE A 48 14.45 20.64 -10.03
CA PHE A 48 13.07 20.26 -10.32
C PHE A 48 12.33 21.32 -11.13
N PHE A 49 12.51 22.60 -10.81
CA PHE A 49 11.97 23.70 -11.63
C PHE A 49 12.60 23.73 -13.03
N LEU A 50 13.84 23.24 -13.19
CA LEU A 50 14.46 23.04 -14.50
C LEU A 50 13.87 21.85 -15.28
N ILE A 51 13.42 20.78 -14.61
CA ILE A 51 12.71 19.66 -15.27
C ILE A 51 11.30 20.06 -15.69
N LEU A 52 10.63 20.93 -14.92
CA LEU A 52 9.40 21.61 -15.34
C LEU A 52 9.62 22.52 -16.56
N ASN A 53 10.86 22.77 -17.00
CA ASN A 53 11.12 23.43 -18.28
C ASN A 53 10.93 22.47 -19.47
N ASN A 54 10.83 21.15 -19.24
CA ASN A 54 10.49 20.19 -20.30
C ASN A 54 8.99 20.30 -20.64
N ARG A 55 8.71 21.12 -21.66
CA ARG A 55 7.36 21.42 -22.15
C ARG A 55 6.50 20.18 -22.39
N SER A 56 7.10 19.07 -22.85
CA SER A 56 6.36 17.83 -23.13
C SER A 56 5.81 17.18 -21.86
N LEU A 57 6.64 17.05 -20.81
CA LEU A 57 6.21 16.47 -19.54
C LEU A 57 5.18 17.34 -18.83
N VAL A 58 5.37 18.66 -18.85
CA VAL A 58 4.41 19.61 -18.28
C VAL A 58 3.07 19.53 -19.01
N PHE A 59 3.11 19.47 -20.34
CA PHE A 59 1.90 19.31 -21.15
C PHE A 59 1.18 17.99 -20.86
N SER A 60 1.90 16.87 -20.76
CA SER A 60 1.30 15.57 -20.41
C SER A 60 0.70 15.56 -19.00
N PHE A 61 1.36 16.18 -18.02
CA PHE A 61 0.82 16.29 -16.67
C PHE A 61 -0.41 17.20 -16.61
N PHE A 62 -0.36 18.34 -17.31
CA PHE A 62 -1.49 19.28 -17.39
C PHE A 62 -2.71 18.66 -18.08
N THR A 63 -2.51 17.98 -19.21
CA THR A 63 -3.58 17.26 -19.91
C THR A 63 -4.21 16.18 -19.03
N LEU A 64 -3.40 15.43 -18.27
CA LEU A 64 -3.91 14.47 -17.27
C LEU A 64 -4.76 15.15 -16.20
N CYS A 65 -4.33 16.29 -15.65
CA CYS A 65 -5.10 17.03 -14.65
C CYS A 65 -6.45 17.52 -15.22
N VAL A 66 -6.45 18.07 -16.45
CA VAL A 66 -7.67 18.53 -17.12
C VAL A 66 -8.64 17.37 -17.36
N LEU A 67 -8.15 16.22 -17.86
CA LEU A 67 -8.97 15.03 -18.07
C LEU A 67 -9.58 14.52 -16.76
N MET A 68 -8.81 14.53 -15.66
CA MET A 68 -9.32 14.15 -14.34
C MET A 68 -10.40 15.12 -13.86
N ILE A 69 -10.18 16.44 -13.99
CA ILE A 69 -11.18 17.44 -13.61
C ILE A 69 -12.46 17.27 -14.41
N ILE A 70 -12.37 17.11 -15.74
CA ILE A 70 -13.54 16.85 -16.58
C ILE A 70 -14.27 15.58 -16.10
N SER A 71 -13.54 14.49 -15.86
CA SER A 71 -14.13 13.26 -15.32
C SER A 71 -14.82 13.45 -13.97
N SER A 72 -14.31 14.34 -13.11
CA SER A 72 -14.89 14.60 -11.79
C SER A 72 -16.20 15.38 -11.83
N LEU A 73 -16.38 16.24 -12.85
CA LEU A 73 -17.63 17.00 -13.06
C LEU A 73 -18.81 16.10 -13.43
N TYR A 74 -18.54 14.94 -14.04
CA TYR A 74 -19.55 13.91 -14.34
C TYR A 74 -19.78 12.92 -13.19
N SER A 75 -19.16 13.12 -12.03
CA SER A 75 -19.36 12.26 -10.86
C SER A 75 -20.64 12.61 -10.12
N VAL A 76 -21.28 11.59 -9.53
CA VAL A 76 -22.47 11.72 -8.66
C VAL A 76 -22.20 12.65 -7.48
N ASP A 77 -20.97 12.67 -6.96
CA ASP A 77 -20.54 13.56 -5.89
C ASP A 77 -19.28 14.32 -6.31
N ILE A 78 -19.50 15.53 -6.82
CA ILE A 78 -18.46 16.41 -7.35
C ILE A 78 -17.46 16.83 -6.27
N GLN A 79 -17.90 17.03 -5.02
CA GLN A 79 -17.00 17.47 -3.95
C GLN A 79 -16.03 16.35 -3.58
N ARG A 80 -16.54 15.12 -3.44
CA ARG A 80 -15.70 13.95 -3.15
C ARG A 80 -14.72 13.66 -4.29
N SER A 81 -15.18 13.74 -5.54
CA SER A 81 -14.32 13.48 -6.69
C SER A 81 -13.20 14.52 -6.85
N LEU A 82 -13.48 15.80 -6.60
CA LEU A 82 -12.46 16.86 -6.57
C LEU A 82 -11.43 16.66 -5.45
N LEU A 83 -11.86 16.27 -4.24
CA LEU A 83 -10.94 15.95 -3.15
C LEU A 83 -9.99 14.79 -3.49
N VAL A 84 -10.49 13.77 -4.21
CA VAL A 84 -9.67 12.65 -4.69
C VAL A 84 -8.62 13.13 -5.69
N ILE A 85 -8.96 14.06 -6.59
CA ILE A 85 -8.00 14.64 -7.53
C ILE A 85 -6.92 15.42 -6.80
N ILE A 86 -7.32 16.29 -5.85
CA ILE A 86 -6.36 17.07 -5.05
C ILE A 86 -5.41 16.13 -4.30
N TYR A 87 -5.95 15.07 -3.69
CA TYR A 87 -5.16 14.04 -3.03
C TYR A 87 -4.17 13.38 -4.01
N LEU A 88 -4.63 12.97 -5.19
CA LEU A 88 -3.82 12.25 -6.16
C LEU A 88 -2.71 13.14 -6.76
N VAL A 89 -3.02 14.39 -7.07
CA VAL A 89 -2.03 15.40 -7.50
C VAL A 89 -0.99 15.64 -6.40
N SER A 90 -1.43 15.81 -5.16
CA SER A 90 -0.53 15.98 -4.01
C SER A 90 0.35 14.76 -3.81
N PHE A 91 -0.21 13.56 -3.95
CA PHE A 91 0.52 12.30 -3.84
C PHE A 91 1.59 12.16 -4.92
N ILE A 92 1.28 12.49 -6.19
CA ILE A 92 2.26 12.47 -7.29
C ILE A 92 3.41 13.44 -6.99
N PHE A 93 3.08 14.66 -6.56
CA PHE A 93 4.06 15.69 -6.26
C PHE A 93 4.99 15.29 -5.10
N LEU A 94 4.41 14.83 -3.98
CA LEU A 94 5.16 14.36 -2.81
C LEU A 94 6.05 13.15 -3.16
N SER A 95 5.51 12.19 -3.92
CA SER A 95 6.26 11.01 -4.37
C SER A 95 7.46 11.38 -5.22
N PHE A 96 7.31 12.38 -6.10
CA PHE A 96 8.40 12.87 -6.92
C PHE A 96 9.50 13.56 -6.09
N ILE A 97 9.13 14.36 -5.09
CA ILE A 97 10.10 14.98 -4.17
C ILE A 97 10.92 13.91 -3.45
N ILE A 98 10.25 12.90 -2.89
CA ILE A 98 10.90 11.78 -2.21
C ILE A 98 11.82 11.03 -3.18
N TYR A 99 11.35 10.74 -4.39
CA TYR A 99 12.16 10.09 -5.42
C TYR A 99 13.44 10.87 -5.72
N LYS A 100 13.33 12.19 -5.96
CA LYS A 100 14.51 13.02 -6.22
C LYS A 100 15.48 13.02 -5.05
N PHE A 101 14.98 13.25 -3.84
CA PHE A 101 15.78 13.23 -2.62
C PHE A 101 16.59 11.94 -2.46
N LEU A 102 15.98 10.79 -2.80
CA LEU A 102 16.62 9.47 -2.77
C LEU A 102 17.66 9.29 -3.90
N THR A 103 17.35 9.72 -5.12
CA THR A 103 18.26 9.53 -6.28
C THR A 103 19.56 10.34 -6.21
N PHE A 104 19.57 11.46 -5.48
CA PHE A 104 20.77 12.31 -5.38
C PHE A 104 21.89 11.70 -4.54
N ASN A 105 21.57 10.84 -3.58
CA ASN A 105 22.59 10.24 -2.70
C ASN A 105 22.23 8.80 -2.34
N PHE A 106 23.03 7.86 -2.84
CA PHE A 106 22.86 6.43 -2.60
C PHE A 106 22.95 6.08 -1.10
N ASP A 107 23.77 6.79 -0.32
CA ASP A 107 23.88 6.58 1.14
C ASP A 107 22.55 6.86 1.85
N ARG A 108 21.75 7.82 1.34
CA ARG A 108 20.40 8.10 1.88
C ARG A 108 19.47 6.93 1.63
N VAL A 109 19.56 6.30 0.45
CA VAL A 109 18.75 5.12 0.09
C VAL A 109 19.09 3.95 1.02
N GLU A 110 20.38 3.65 1.20
CA GLU A 110 20.81 2.57 2.09
C GLU A 110 20.35 2.82 3.54
N PHE A 111 20.51 4.05 4.03
CA PHE A 111 20.10 4.41 5.39
C PHE A 111 18.58 4.31 5.60
N ILE A 112 17.78 4.85 4.66
CA ILE A 112 16.32 4.78 4.71
C ILE A 112 15.85 3.33 4.62
N SER A 113 16.35 2.55 3.66
CA SER A 113 16.00 1.14 3.50
C SER A 113 16.28 0.34 4.78
N LYS A 114 17.42 0.59 5.43
CA LYS A 114 17.77 -0.06 6.70
C LYS A 114 16.80 0.31 7.83
N LYS A 115 16.45 1.59 7.97
CA LYS A 115 15.49 2.05 8.98
C LYS A 115 14.07 1.54 8.70
N PHE A 116 13.69 1.48 7.43
CA PHE A 116 12.41 0.92 6.99
C PHE A 116 12.28 -0.55 7.37
N LEU A 117 13.33 -1.34 7.11
CA LEU A 117 13.40 -2.75 7.48
C LEU A 117 13.18 -2.98 8.97
N TYR A 118 13.89 -2.25 9.83
CA TYR A 118 13.71 -2.37 11.29
C TYR A 118 12.32 -1.91 11.75
N THR A 119 11.79 -0.87 11.12
CA THR A 119 10.48 -0.33 11.50
C THR A 119 9.37 -1.32 11.19
N VAL A 120 9.34 -1.88 9.99
CA VAL A 120 8.35 -2.88 9.58
C VAL A 120 8.45 -4.13 10.45
N PHE A 121 9.66 -4.59 10.75
CA PHE A 121 9.87 -5.73 11.64
C PHE A 121 9.34 -5.50 13.05
N PHE A 122 9.64 -4.34 13.64
CA PHE A 122 9.15 -3.96 14.96
C PHE A 122 7.61 -3.91 15.00
N ILE A 123 6.99 -3.35 13.96
CA ILE A 123 5.53 -3.29 13.83
C ILE A 123 4.92 -4.70 13.82
N ILE A 124 5.49 -5.63 13.07
CA ILE A 124 4.94 -6.99 12.96
C ILE A 124 5.08 -7.73 14.30
N ILE A 125 6.23 -7.59 14.97
CA ILE A 125 6.43 -8.14 16.32
C ILE A 125 5.36 -7.59 17.26
N PHE A 126 5.13 -6.27 17.24
CA PHE A 126 4.14 -5.63 18.08
C PHE A 126 2.72 -6.18 17.82
N ILE A 127 2.31 -6.25 16.55
CA ILE A 127 0.99 -6.80 16.18
C ILE A 127 0.90 -8.29 16.56
N PHE A 128 1.96 -9.06 16.35
CA PHE A 128 2.02 -10.47 16.69
C PHE A 128 1.79 -10.71 18.19
N PHE A 129 2.56 -10.02 19.05
CA PHE A 129 2.37 -10.13 20.49
C PHE A 129 1.00 -9.63 20.92
N TYR A 130 0.55 -8.49 20.38
CA TYR A 130 -0.79 -7.97 20.67
C TYR A 130 -1.89 -8.99 20.34
N ASN A 131 -1.78 -9.65 19.19
CA ASN A 131 -2.73 -10.66 18.75
C ASN A 131 -2.70 -11.87 19.70
N ILE A 132 -1.51 -12.38 20.04
CA ILE A 132 -1.37 -13.50 21.00
C ILE A 132 -1.97 -13.17 22.37
N PHE A 133 -1.72 -11.98 22.89
CA PHE A 133 -2.24 -11.59 24.21
C PHE A 133 -3.77 -11.42 24.23
N ASN A 134 -4.37 -11.06 23.09
CA ASN A 134 -5.81 -10.80 23.00
C ASN A 134 -6.61 -11.95 22.38
N THR A 135 -5.96 -13.02 21.90
CA THR A 135 -6.66 -14.22 21.48
C THR A 135 -7.25 -14.92 22.69
N LYS A 136 -8.59 -14.92 22.79
CA LYS A 136 -9.30 -15.79 23.71
C LYS A 136 -9.41 -17.17 23.07
N ILE A 137 -8.89 -18.17 23.76
CA ILE A 137 -9.15 -19.57 23.45
C ILE A 137 -10.49 -19.85 24.12
N ASN A 138 -11.56 -19.93 23.32
CA ASN A 138 -12.86 -20.31 23.85
C ASN A 138 -12.81 -21.81 24.14
N GLU A 139 -12.75 -22.19 25.41
CA GLU A 139 -13.14 -23.53 25.83
C GLU A 139 -14.66 -23.62 25.74
N ASN A 140 -15.18 -24.60 25.01
CA ASN A 140 -16.60 -24.93 25.08
C ASN A 140 -16.86 -25.67 26.39
N ASP A 141 -18.03 -25.45 27.01
CA ASP A 141 -18.49 -26.05 28.28
C ASP A 141 -18.49 -27.60 28.33
N TYR A 142 -18.12 -28.28 27.24
CA TYR A 142 -18.12 -29.74 27.09
C TYR A 142 -16.71 -30.37 26.99
N GLY A 143 -15.63 -29.64 27.32
CA GLY A 143 -14.27 -30.20 27.36
C GLY A 143 -13.67 -30.58 25.99
N PHE A 144 -14.36 -30.26 24.90
CA PHE A 144 -13.79 -30.30 23.55
C PHE A 144 -13.20 -28.92 23.22
N ILE A 145 -11.88 -28.87 23.10
CA ILE A 145 -11.15 -27.68 22.62
C ILE A 145 -11.48 -27.49 21.14
N ASN A 146 -12.57 -26.79 20.85
CA ASN A 146 -12.71 -26.18 19.52
C ASN A 146 -11.78 -24.97 19.50
N TYR A 147 -10.69 -25.06 18.73
CA TYR A 147 -9.80 -23.93 18.45
C TYR A 147 -10.50 -22.89 17.55
N SER A 148 -11.66 -22.37 17.97
CA SER A 148 -12.21 -21.15 17.39
C SER A 148 -11.47 -19.99 18.01
N ILE A 149 -10.39 -19.56 17.36
CA ILE A 149 -9.65 -18.35 17.73
C ILE A 149 -10.62 -17.18 17.64
N SER A 150 -10.90 -16.52 18.76
CA SER A 150 -11.67 -15.28 18.74
C SER A 150 -10.92 -14.25 17.89
N GLU A 151 -11.53 -13.78 16.81
CA GLU A 151 -10.90 -12.85 15.86
C GLU A 151 -10.46 -11.55 16.56
N VAL A 152 -9.18 -11.18 16.42
CA VAL A 152 -8.68 -9.89 16.90
C VAL A 152 -8.85 -8.84 15.79
N ARG A 153 -9.85 -7.96 15.92
CA ARG A 153 -10.23 -7.01 14.86
C ARG A 153 -9.40 -5.73 14.78
N ARG A 154 -8.69 -5.35 15.85
CA ARG A 154 -8.07 -4.02 16.01
C ARG A 154 -7.16 -3.61 14.85
N PHE A 155 -6.37 -4.54 14.32
CA PHE A 155 -5.39 -4.23 13.26
C PHE A 155 -5.80 -4.75 11.88
N LYS A 156 -6.99 -5.33 11.71
CA LYS A 156 -7.41 -6.02 10.47
C LYS A 156 -7.26 -5.15 9.22
N GLY A 157 -7.69 -3.88 9.27
CA GLY A 157 -7.58 -2.96 8.13
C GLY A 157 -6.14 -2.57 7.78
N VAL A 158 -5.25 -2.61 8.76
CA VAL A 158 -3.86 -2.17 8.63
C VAL A 158 -2.92 -3.33 8.26
N VAL A 159 -3.28 -4.57 8.62
CA VAL A 159 -2.52 -5.79 8.29
C VAL A 159 -2.33 -5.95 6.78
N ASN A 160 -3.27 -5.51 5.94
CA ASN A 160 -3.10 -5.49 4.48
C ASN A 160 -1.88 -4.67 4.04
N ILE A 161 -1.73 -3.47 4.60
CA ILE A 161 -0.63 -2.55 4.26
C ILE A 161 0.69 -3.17 4.72
N TYR A 162 0.75 -3.66 5.96
CA TYR A 162 1.97 -4.27 6.47
C TYR A 162 2.31 -5.59 5.76
N ALA A 163 1.32 -6.38 5.32
CA ALA A 163 1.57 -7.57 4.52
C ALA A 163 2.26 -7.22 3.19
N LEU A 164 1.82 -6.16 2.51
CA LEU A 164 2.49 -5.64 1.31
C LEU A 164 3.91 -5.17 1.64
N LEU A 165 4.10 -4.44 2.74
CA LEU A 165 5.43 -3.97 3.16
C LEU A 165 6.38 -5.11 3.49
N VAL A 166 5.90 -6.18 4.11
CA VAL A 166 6.68 -7.41 4.37
C VAL A 166 7.13 -8.08 3.08
N CYS A 167 6.24 -8.18 2.09
CA CYS A 167 6.60 -8.71 0.78
C CYS A 167 7.68 -7.87 0.06
N LEU A 168 7.80 -6.58 0.40
CA LEU A 168 8.83 -5.69 -0.14
C LEU A 168 10.15 -5.73 0.64
N LEU A 169 10.19 -6.26 1.87
CA LEU A 169 11.40 -6.34 2.69
C LEU A 169 12.60 -7.01 2.00
N PRO A 170 12.44 -8.13 1.26
CA PRO A 170 13.56 -8.74 0.55
C PRO A 170 14.26 -7.79 -0.43
N LEU A 171 13.52 -6.86 -1.05
CA LEU A 171 14.08 -5.87 -1.96
C LEU A 171 14.96 -4.86 -1.22
N PHE A 172 14.58 -4.46 -0.01
CA PHE A 172 15.39 -3.59 0.84
C PHE A 172 16.63 -4.31 1.37
N GLU A 173 16.52 -5.60 1.72
CA GLU A 173 17.66 -6.40 2.18
C GLU A 173 18.74 -6.60 1.13
N ILE A 174 18.35 -6.81 -0.14
CA ILE A 174 19.29 -6.92 -1.26
C ILE A 174 20.18 -5.67 -1.34
N GLN A 175 19.64 -4.49 -1.06
CA GLN A 175 20.39 -3.23 -1.06
C GLN A 175 21.37 -3.12 0.11
N ILE A 176 21.05 -3.71 1.27
CA ILE A 176 21.82 -3.56 2.52
C ILE A 176 22.90 -4.64 2.68
N ARG A 177 22.86 -5.74 1.90
CA ARG A 177 23.84 -6.85 1.83
C ARG A 177 24.20 -7.57 3.15
N LYS A 178 23.56 -7.25 4.30
CA LYS A 178 24.04 -7.70 5.63
C LYS A 178 23.06 -8.51 6.47
N ILE A 179 21.75 -8.48 6.20
CA ILE A 179 20.75 -9.07 7.12
C ILE A 179 19.69 -9.85 6.32
N PRO A 180 19.99 -11.02 5.71
CA PRO A 180 19.02 -11.74 4.87
C PRO A 180 17.90 -12.46 5.68
N TYR A 181 18.03 -12.51 6.99
CA TYR A 181 17.16 -13.33 7.84
C TYR A 181 15.95 -12.58 8.39
N LEU A 182 15.97 -11.24 8.37
CA LEU A 182 14.97 -10.44 9.06
C LEU A 182 13.67 -10.31 8.26
N SER A 183 13.75 -10.30 6.93
CA SER A 183 12.62 -10.41 6.01
C SER A 183 11.92 -11.76 6.14
N ILE A 184 12.69 -12.85 6.20
CA ILE A 184 12.17 -14.21 6.38
C ILE A 184 11.45 -14.31 7.73
N LEU A 185 12.07 -13.81 8.80
CA LEU A 185 11.46 -13.80 10.13
C LEU A 185 10.19 -12.94 10.17
N SER A 186 10.19 -11.77 9.53
CA SER A 186 9.02 -10.91 9.39
C SER A 186 7.87 -11.64 8.67
N PHE A 187 8.19 -12.39 7.62
CA PHE A 187 7.23 -13.19 6.87
C PHE A 187 6.64 -14.31 7.73
N LEU A 188 7.48 -15.00 8.51
CA LEU A 188 7.06 -16.07 9.41
C LEU A 188 6.13 -15.55 10.51
N LEU A 189 6.42 -14.37 11.08
CA LEU A 189 5.57 -13.72 12.09
C LEU A 189 4.26 -13.18 11.49
N LEU A 190 4.25 -12.82 10.21
CA LEU A 190 3.06 -12.29 9.54
C LEU A 190 1.96 -13.36 9.36
N ILE A 191 2.34 -14.62 9.11
CA ILE A 191 1.38 -15.73 8.90
C ILE A 191 0.38 -15.87 10.07
N PRO A 192 0.81 -16.05 11.34
CA PRO A 192 -0.11 -16.13 12.46
C PRO A 192 -0.91 -14.84 12.67
N VAL A 193 -0.32 -13.67 12.38
CA VAL A 193 -1.04 -12.38 12.44
C VAL A 193 -2.23 -12.36 11.47
N ILE A 194 -2.04 -12.81 10.22
CA ILE A 194 -3.10 -12.85 9.20
C ILE A 194 -4.20 -13.83 9.62
N LEU A 195 -3.83 -15.00 10.13
CA LEU A 195 -4.78 -16.05 10.57
C LEU A 195 -5.62 -15.58 11.75
N ILE A 196 -5.00 -15.06 12.81
CA ILE A 196 -5.69 -14.59 14.02
C ILE A 196 -6.60 -13.38 13.73
N SER A 197 -6.16 -12.48 12.83
CA SER A 197 -6.92 -11.28 12.45
C SER A 197 -7.98 -11.57 11.37
N ASN A 198 -8.07 -12.82 10.88
CA ASN A 198 -8.95 -13.24 9.79
C ASN A 198 -8.91 -12.28 8.57
N SER A 199 -7.69 -11.88 8.18
CA SER A 199 -7.47 -10.89 7.12
C SER A 199 -7.38 -11.56 5.75
N ASN A 200 -8.53 -12.03 5.25
CA ASN A 200 -8.62 -12.72 3.96
C ASN A 200 -8.09 -11.88 2.78
N SER A 201 -8.23 -10.56 2.85
CA SER A 201 -7.69 -9.64 1.84
C SER A 201 -6.16 -9.66 1.77
N SER A 202 -5.47 -9.78 2.92
CA SER A 202 -4.01 -9.86 2.95
C SER A 202 -3.54 -11.17 2.30
N PHE A 203 -4.21 -12.27 2.64
CA PHE A 203 -3.93 -13.58 2.06
C PHE A 203 -4.16 -13.59 0.54
N LEU A 204 -5.31 -13.07 0.08
CA LEU A 204 -5.64 -12.98 -1.33
C LEU A 204 -4.63 -12.10 -2.09
N GLY A 205 -4.20 -10.98 -1.51
CA GLY A 205 -3.19 -10.09 -2.09
C GLY A 205 -1.83 -10.78 -2.29
N ILE A 206 -1.36 -11.53 -1.29
CA ILE A 206 -0.13 -12.33 -1.39
C ILE A 206 -0.27 -13.40 -2.48
N LEU A 207 -1.41 -14.11 -2.50
CA LEU A 207 -1.67 -15.20 -3.45
C LEU A 207 -1.73 -14.68 -4.90
N ILE A 208 -2.46 -13.60 -5.15
CA ILE A 208 -2.51 -12.95 -6.47
C ILE A 208 -1.12 -12.45 -6.87
N GLY A 209 -0.38 -11.84 -5.94
CA GLY A 209 1.00 -11.39 -6.18
C GLY A 209 1.91 -12.52 -6.64
N LEU A 210 1.86 -13.68 -5.96
CA LEU A 210 2.60 -14.88 -6.35
C LEU A 210 2.18 -15.39 -7.73
N ILE A 211 0.87 -15.42 -8.02
CA ILE A 211 0.36 -15.80 -9.35
C ILE A 211 0.91 -14.85 -10.42
N CYS A 212 0.91 -13.53 -10.18
CA CYS A 212 1.45 -12.54 -11.10
C CYS A 212 2.95 -12.72 -11.33
N VAL A 213 3.74 -13.02 -10.29
CA VAL A 213 5.17 -13.29 -10.41
C VAL A 213 5.42 -14.59 -11.19
N CYS A 214 4.68 -15.66 -10.91
CA CYS A 214 4.74 -16.91 -11.67
C CYS A 214 4.37 -16.67 -13.14
N ALA A 215 3.29 -15.93 -13.41
CA ALA A 215 2.87 -15.55 -14.75
C ALA A 215 3.96 -14.73 -15.44
N HIS A 216 4.59 -13.77 -14.75
CA HIS A 216 5.70 -12.98 -15.28
C HIS A 216 6.94 -13.83 -15.57
N MET A 217 7.30 -14.79 -14.71
CA MET A 217 8.44 -15.69 -14.93
C MET A 217 8.19 -16.64 -16.12
N LEU A 218 6.97 -17.17 -16.23
CA LEU A 218 6.54 -17.94 -17.40
C LEU A 218 6.61 -17.07 -18.66
N LEU A 219 6.06 -15.86 -18.60
CA LEU A 219 6.11 -14.84 -19.64
C LEU A 219 7.55 -14.54 -20.11
N LYS A 220 8.47 -14.34 -19.18
CA LYS A 220 9.88 -14.06 -19.47
C LYS A 220 10.56 -15.25 -20.16
N LYS A 221 10.28 -16.47 -19.72
CA LYS A 221 10.79 -17.70 -20.34
C LYS A 221 10.24 -17.89 -21.76
N ILE A 222 8.99 -17.48 -21.97
CA ILE A 222 8.28 -17.51 -23.25
C ILE A 222 8.76 -16.39 -24.20
N SER A 223 9.04 -15.19 -23.67
CA SER A 223 9.50 -14.00 -24.42
C SER A 223 10.85 -14.18 -25.12
N ASN A 224 11.71 -15.10 -24.64
CA ASN A 224 12.95 -15.44 -25.34
C ASN A 224 12.71 -16.16 -26.68
N LYS A 225 11.46 -16.55 -26.98
CA LYS A 225 11.02 -17.02 -28.30
C LYS A 225 9.87 -16.11 -28.78
N LYS A 226 10.16 -15.15 -29.66
CA LYS A 226 9.23 -14.14 -30.21
C LYS A 226 7.86 -14.68 -30.70
N LYS A 227 7.75 -15.98 -31.02
CA LYS A 227 6.52 -16.63 -31.49
C LYS A 227 5.45 -16.88 -30.42
N TYR A 228 5.74 -16.69 -29.13
CA TYR A 228 4.79 -17.04 -28.07
C TYR A 228 4.23 -15.85 -27.27
N PHE A 229 4.41 -14.61 -27.74
CA PHE A 229 3.77 -13.41 -27.16
C PHE A 229 2.22 -13.46 -27.24
N ILE A 230 1.68 -14.30 -28.13
CA ILE A 230 0.24 -14.49 -28.33
C ILE A 230 -0.39 -15.22 -27.14
N ALA A 231 0.28 -16.21 -26.55
CA ALA A 231 -0.24 -17.00 -25.43
C ALA A 231 -0.56 -16.17 -24.15
N PRO A 232 0.32 -15.30 -23.65
CA PRO A 232 0.01 -14.47 -22.49
C PRO A 232 -0.97 -13.33 -22.79
N PHE A 233 -0.96 -12.79 -24.01
CA PHE A 233 -1.97 -11.83 -24.46
C PHE A 233 -3.36 -12.48 -24.49
N PHE A 234 -3.43 -13.75 -24.92
CA PHE A 234 -4.65 -14.55 -24.87
C PHE A 234 -5.11 -14.83 -23.43
N VAL A 235 -4.19 -15.18 -22.51
CA VAL A 235 -4.52 -15.35 -21.08
C VAL A 235 -5.02 -14.03 -20.46
N PHE A 236 -4.40 -12.89 -20.82
CA PHE A 236 -4.86 -11.57 -20.38
C PHE A 236 -6.26 -11.24 -20.91
N ILE A 237 -6.55 -11.55 -22.18
CA ILE A 237 -7.88 -11.37 -22.78
C ILE A 237 -8.91 -12.28 -22.09
N VAL A 238 -8.59 -13.55 -21.84
CA VAL A 238 -9.48 -14.49 -21.13
C VAL A 238 -9.74 -14.01 -19.70
N PHE A 239 -8.71 -13.48 -19.03
CA PHE A 239 -8.85 -12.91 -17.69
C PHE A 239 -9.72 -11.64 -17.70
N LEU A 240 -9.54 -10.76 -18.69
CA LEU A 240 -10.36 -9.56 -18.87
C LEU A 240 -11.81 -9.91 -19.22
N PHE A 241 -12.02 -10.96 -20.01
CA PHE A 241 -13.33 -11.51 -20.32
C PHE A 241 -14.01 -12.13 -19.09
N LEU A 242 -13.27 -12.84 -18.24
CA LEU A 242 -13.77 -13.37 -16.97
C LEU A 242 -14.17 -12.25 -16.01
N ILE A 243 -13.40 -11.15 -15.93
CA ILE A 243 -13.78 -9.96 -15.14
C ILE A 243 -15.07 -9.34 -15.69
N LEU A 244 -15.17 -9.16 -17.00
CA LEU A 244 -16.38 -8.62 -17.64
C LEU A 244 -17.60 -9.53 -17.40
N LYS A 245 -17.45 -10.85 -17.50
CA LYS A 245 -18.49 -11.83 -17.16
C LYS A 245 -18.84 -11.84 -15.68
N PHE A 246 -17.88 -11.52 -14.80
CA PHE A 246 -18.13 -11.39 -13.36
C PHE A 246 -18.99 -10.15 -13.06
N ILE A 247 -18.90 -9.10 -13.88
CA ILE A 247 -19.80 -7.93 -13.81
C ILE A 247 -21.24 -8.33 -14.15
N ASP A 248 -21.44 -9.26 -15.08
CA ASP A 248 -22.79 -9.79 -15.38
C ASP A 248 -23.34 -10.69 -14.26
N PHE A 249 -22.46 -11.26 -13.42
CA PHE A 249 -22.81 -12.11 -12.28
C PHE A 249 -22.98 -11.35 -10.97
N LEU A 250 -22.51 -10.10 -10.91
CA LEU A 250 -22.88 -9.18 -9.85
C LEU A 250 -24.40 -9.01 -9.92
N PRO A 251 -25.12 -9.08 -8.78
CA PRO A 251 -26.56 -8.86 -8.78
C PRO A 251 -26.81 -7.51 -9.43
N LYS A 252 -27.45 -7.53 -10.61
CA LYS A 252 -27.92 -6.31 -11.25
C LYS A 252 -28.75 -5.60 -10.18
N LEU A 253 -28.34 -4.38 -9.82
CA LEU A 253 -29.13 -3.53 -8.94
C LEU A 253 -30.53 -3.52 -9.54
N ASN A 254 -31.48 -4.17 -8.86
CA ASN A 254 -32.87 -4.11 -9.26
C ASN A 254 -33.23 -2.62 -9.28
N ASP A 255 -33.67 -2.11 -10.43
CA ASP A 255 -34.05 -0.71 -10.68
C ASP A 255 -35.13 -0.17 -9.72
N GLY A 256 -35.61 -0.99 -8.76
CA GLY A 256 -36.53 -0.61 -7.70
C GLY A 256 -35.89 -0.12 -6.39
N GLN A 257 -34.56 -0.13 -6.25
CA GLN A 257 -33.87 0.46 -5.09
C GLN A 257 -33.02 1.65 -5.54
N ASP A 258 -33.67 2.80 -5.71
CA ASP A 258 -33.02 4.10 -5.77
C ASP A 258 -31.99 4.20 -4.65
N ILE A 259 -30.69 4.25 -5.00
CA ILE A 259 -29.59 4.50 -4.06
C ILE A 259 -29.80 5.85 -3.33
N ASN A 260 -30.58 6.75 -3.93
CA ASN A 260 -30.99 8.03 -3.34
C ASN A 260 -32.09 7.91 -2.26
N LYS A 261 -32.77 6.75 -2.13
CA LYS A 261 -33.79 6.48 -1.09
C LYS A 261 -33.31 5.56 0.02
N THR A 262 -32.20 4.84 -0.17
CA THR A 262 -31.57 4.12 0.92
C THR A 262 -30.87 5.12 1.82
N VAL A 263 -31.57 5.58 2.85
CA VAL A 263 -30.93 6.19 4.01
C VAL A 263 -29.99 5.15 4.58
N PHE A 264 -28.70 5.29 4.32
CA PHE A 264 -27.66 4.60 5.08
C PHE A 264 -27.74 5.13 6.50
N VAL A 265 -28.61 4.55 7.32
CA VAL A 265 -28.57 4.71 8.76
C VAL A 265 -27.31 4.00 9.21
N ILE A 266 -26.19 4.71 9.20
CA ILE A 266 -25.00 4.30 9.94
C ILE A 266 -25.49 4.17 11.38
N ASN A 267 -25.52 2.94 11.89
CA ASN A 267 -25.89 2.72 13.27
C ASN A 267 -24.90 3.53 14.14
N PRO A 268 -25.35 4.58 14.87
CA PRO A 268 -24.44 5.47 15.60
C PRO A 268 -23.65 4.73 16.69
N LYS A 269 -24.05 3.50 17.05
CA LYS A 269 -23.29 2.60 17.92
C LYS A 269 -21.95 2.13 17.36
N ILE A 270 -21.61 2.42 16.10
CA ILE A 270 -20.28 2.14 15.53
C ILE A 270 -19.28 3.27 15.89
N ILE A 271 -19.76 4.43 16.33
CA ILE A 271 -18.92 5.59 16.68
C ILE A 271 -18.56 5.60 18.19
N ASP A 272 -19.30 4.86 19.02
CA ASP A 272 -19.02 4.71 20.45
C ASP A 272 -18.48 3.30 20.78
N ILE A 273 -17.24 3.01 20.36
CA ILE A 273 -16.31 2.07 21.05
C ILE A 273 -14.89 2.59 20.91
#